data_AF-A0A517R0D7-F1
#
_entry.id   AF-A0A517R0D7-F1
#
_cell.length_a   1.000
_cell.length_b   1.000
_cell.length_c   1.000
_cell.angle_alpha   90.00
_cell.angle_beta   90.00
_cell.angle_gamma   90.00
#
_symmetry.space_group_name_H-M   'P 1'
#
loop_
_entity.id
_entity.type
_entity.pdbx_description
1 polymer ?
#
loop_
_entity_poly.entity_id
_entity_poly.type
_entity_poly.pdbx_seq_one_letter_code
_entity_poly.pdbx_strand_id
1 'polypeptide(L)'
;MRFRSNRSQNPWLNRRDQFRLLRLVGGLAFILIAMKVTAEADFWWWMFPAEQKNPVTAQAGPALDDVRFNVQLDGVRAASGGEFVSERSLPASAIEVVDRTKRGALSQLPAAMFAGVEDDTLNIRNDERDAYLQTLDILRASDDTVLKSAAATDVSFPVLMIETDHYRGRLIRVSGTARRIAPFKLRDSEAERTTEQLFDVWVFTPESGNNPVHLIATGLASDIPVGESVGDGIDIEAVGYVFKRQGYASNGGLHVAPLVLAKTIERRPAPVATPIERFDITPYVVGFVVVALLSIAVFLWRFRSEDRKFEQEHIERLTTASEEELDSLRDIPQESPEEFLAKIQSEQTSEADLPRT
;
A
#
# COMPACT_ATOMS: atom_id res chain seq x y z
N MET A 1 44.72 65.62 -29.22
CA MET A 1 44.37 64.21 -29.53
C MET A 1 43.20 63.81 -28.64
N ARG A 2 42.08 63.34 -29.22
CA ARG A 2 40.90 62.86 -28.48
C ARG A 2 40.64 61.41 -28.88
N PHE A 3 40.88 60.49 -27.97
CA PHE A 3 40.48 59.09 -28.11
C PHE A 3 38.99 58.98 -27.77
N ARG A 4 38.15 58.67 -28.75
CA ARG A 4 36.78 58.20 -28.52
C ARG A 4 36.83 56.67 -28.41
N SER A 5 36.85 56.14 -27.20
CA SER A 5 36.65 54.71 -26.96
C SER A 5 35.16 54.39 -27.08
N ASN A 6 34.77 53.86 -28.24
CA ASN A 6 33.43 53.33 -28.44
C ASN A 6 33.36 51.96 -27.75
N ARG A 7 33.05 51.94 -26.44
CA ARG A 7 32.73 50.69 -25.73
C ARG A 7 31.38 50.20 -26.25
N SER A 8 31.40 49.28 -27.21
CA SER A 8 30.22 48.49 -27.54
C SER A 8 29.78 47.78 -26.27
N GLN A 9 28.62 48.13 -25.73
CA GLN A 9 27.99 47.38 -24.65
C GLN A 9 27.79 45.95 -25.16
N ASN A 10 28.47 44.97 -24.57
CA ASN A 10 28.23 43.57 -24.87
C ASN A 10 26.72 43.32 -24.69
N PRO A 11 25.97 42.90 -25.73
CA PRO A 11 24.56 42.61 -25.59
C PRO A 11 24.44 41.31 -24.80
N TRP A 12 24.43 41.43 -23.47
CA TRP A 12 24.15 40.33 -22.58
C TRP A 12 22.75 39.82 -22.92
N LEU A 13 22.69 38.63 -23.54
CA LEU A 13 21.51 37.93 -24.05
C LEU A 13 21.16 38.23 -25.51
N ASN A 14 22.00 37.74 -26.41
CA ASN A 14 21.60 37.44 -27.78
C ASN A 14 20.37 36.50 -27.75
N ARG A 15 19.40 36.70 -28.65
CA ARG A 15 18.18 35.85 -28.73
C ARG A 15 18.49 34.36 -28.81
N ARG A 16 19.63 34.00 -29.41
CA ARG A 16 20.11 32.60 -29.46
C ARG A 16 20.41 32.03 -28.07
N ASP A 17 21.01 32.82 -27.18
CA ASP A 17 21.31 32.36 -25.82
C ASP A 17 20.07 32.28 -24.94
N GLN A 18 19.09 33.17 -25.15
CA GLN A 18 17.78 33.06 -24.50
C GLN A 18 17.07 31.74 -24.87
N PHE A 19 17.11 31.34 -26.15
CA PHE A 19 16.56 30.05 -26.57
C PHE A 19 17.31 28.85 -25.99
N ARG A 20 18.64 28.93 -25.82
CA ARG A 20 19.43 27.88 -25.18
C ARG A 20 19.06 27.73 -23.70
N LEU A 21 18.96 28.84 -22.98
CA LEU A 21 18.52 28.88 -21.58
C LEU A 21 17.10 28.32 -21.42
N LEU A 22 16.16 28.74 -22.26
CA LEU A 22 14.78 28.26 -22.21
C LEU A 22 14.70 26.74 -22.44
N ARG A 23 15.52 26.19 -23.35
CA ARG A 23 15.58 24.74 -23.60
C ARG A 23 16.18 23.96 -22.43
N LEU A 24 17.22 24.49 -21.78
CA LEU A 24 17.80 23.87 -20.57
C LEU A 24 16.77 23.80 -19.44
N VAL A 25 16.04 24.90 -19.22
CA VAL A 25 14.96 24.95 -18.21
C VAL A 25 13.83 23.98 -18.58
N GLY A 26 13.43 23.92 -19.85
CA GLY A 26 12.41 22.97 -20.33
C GLY A 26 12.82 21.50 -20.16
N GLY A 27 14.07 21.16 -20.47
CA GLY A 27 14.61 19.81 -20.26
C GLY A 27 14.64 19.43 -18.78
N LEU A 28 15.03 20.35 -17.91
CA LEU A 28 15.02 20.14 -16.46
C LEU A 28 13.60 19.92 -15.93
N ALA A 29 12.62 20.72 -16.38
CA ALA A 29 11.22 20.54 -16.01
C ALA A 29 10.68 19.18 -16.46
N PHE A 30 11.04 18.72 -17.65
CA PHE A 30 10.66 17.39 -18.15
C PHE A 30 11.22 16.26 -17.27
N ILE A 31 12.49 16.34 -16.87
CA ILE A 31 13.13 15.35 -15.98
C ILE A 31 12.41 15.28 -14.63
N LEU A 32 12.05 16.43 -14.04
CA LEU A 32 11.34 16.47 -12.77
C LEU A 32 9.94 15.87 -12.85
N ILE A 33 9.22 16.11 -13.96
CA ILE A 33 7.92 15.49 -14.21
C ILE A 33 8.07 13.96 -14.35
N ALA A 34 9.07 13.50 -15.11
CA ALA A 34 9.34 12.08 -15.26
C ALA A 34 9.65 11.41 -13.92
N MET A 35 10.51 12.01 -13.09
CA MET A 35 10.80 11.52 -11.73
C MET A 35 9.54 11.41 -10.88
N LYS A 36 8.66 12.42 -10.91
CA LYS A 36 7.42 12.42 -10.14
C LYS A 36 6.48 11.29 -10.57
N VAL A 37 6.31 11.09 -11.88
CA VAL A 37 5.46 10.01 -12.42
C VAL A 37 6.02 8.64 -12.08
N THR A 38 7.34 8.46 -12.14
CA THR A 38 7.98 7.18 -11.76
C THR A 38 7.99 6.92 -10.25
N ALA A 39 7.73 7.91 -9.41
CA ALA A 39 7.69 7.75 -7.96
C ALA A 39 6.36 7.18 -7.44
N GLU A 40 5.32 7.15 -8.27
CA GLU A 40 4.03 6.55 -7.90
C GLU A 40 4.16 5.02 -7.91
N ALA A 41 3.85 4.38 -6.78
CA ALA A 41 3.97 2.93 -6.59
C ALA A 41 3.13 2.13 -7.60
N ASP A 42 2.03 2.71 -8.07
CA ASP A 42 1.13 2.15 -9.08
C ASP A 42 1.77 2.04 -10.48
N PHE A 43 2.94 2.64 -10.72
CA PHE A 43 3.64 2.49 -12.00
C PHE A 43 4.48 1.20 -12.07
N TRP A 44 4.81 0.59 -10.92
CA TRP A 44 5.79 -0.51 -10.83
C TRP A 44 5.20 -1.90 -10.63
N TRP A 45 3.89 -2.03 -10.41
CA TRP A 45 3.26 -3.34 -10.10
C TRP A 45 3.40 -4.37 -11.24
N TRP A 46 3.53 -3.92 -12.49
CA TRP A 46 3.72 -4.81 -13.64
C TRP A 46 5.15 -5.35 -13.76
N MET A 47 6.15 -4.69 -13.16
CA MET A 47 7.57 -5.06 -13.28
C MET A 47 8.04 -5.99 -12.15
N PHE A 48 7.40 -5.95 -10.98
CA PHE A 48 7.72 -6.78 -9.83
C PHE A 48 6.47 -7.47 -9.30
N PRO A 49 5.98 -8.55 -9.95
CA PRO A 49 4.90 -9.35 -9.39
C PRO A 49 5.37 -9.89 -8.03
N ALA A 50 4.61 -9.59 -6.97
CA ALA A 50 5.00 -9.92 -5.60
C ALA A 50 5.32 -11.42 -5.46
N GLU A 51 6.57 -11.73 -5.12
CA GLU A 51 7.05 -13.08 -4.86
C GLU A 51 6.23 -13.72 -3.71
N GLN A 52 5.60 -14.86 -4.02
CA GLN A 52 5.04 -15.77 -3.01
C GLN A 52 6.19 -16.31 -2.14
N LYS A 53 6.34 -15.75 -0.93
CA LYS A 53 7.30 -16.27 0.06
C LYS A 53 6.77 -17.57 0.68
N ASN A 54 7.44 -18.67 0.33
CA ASN A 54 7.39 -19.93 1.08
C ASN A 54 8.10 -19.80 2.44
N PRO A 55 7.71 -20.61 3.45
CA PRO A 55 7.99 -20.33 4.85
C PRO A 55 9.43 -20.60 5.26
N VAL A 56 9.98 -19.66 6.04
CA VAL A 56 11.28 -19.76 6.72
C VAL A 56 11.10 -20.54 8.03
N THR A 57 11.89 -21.60 8.20
CA THR A 57 12.10 -22.36 9.43
C THR A 57 12.56 -21.43 10.56
N ALA A 58 11.77 -21.30 11.63
CA ALA A 58 12.13 -20.48 12.79
C ALA A 58 12.54 -21.36 13.99
N GLN A 59 13.78 -21.13 14.43
CA GLN A 59 14.45 -21.70 15.58
C GLN A 59 13.78 -21.29 16.91
N ALA A 60 13.95 -22.15 17.92
CA ALA A 60 13.48 -21.93 19.28
C ALA A 60 14.13 -20.71 19.94
N GLY A 61 13.30 -19.69 20.21
CA GLY A 61 13.60 -18.55 21.08
C GLY A 61 13.15 -18.79 22.53
N PRO A 62 13.58 -17.93 23.48
CA PRO A 62 13.77 -18.26 24.89
C PRO A 62 12.46 -18.36 25.71
N ALA A 63 12.59 -18.98 26.89
CA ALA A 63 11.50 -19.30 27.81
C ALA A 63 10.74 -18.06 28.33
N LEU A 64 9.44 -18.25 28.55
CA LEU A 64 8.36 -17.26 28.53
C LEU A 64 8.00 -16.64 29.89
N ASP A 65 8.80 -16.85 30.93
CA ASP A 65 8.38 -16.50 32.29
C ASP A 65 8.61 -15.03 32.69
N ASP A 66 9.30 -14.22 31.87
CA ASP A 66 9.87 -12.95 32.36
C ASP A 66 9.49 -11.66 31.60
N VAL A 67 8.41 -11.61 30.81
CA VAL A 67 8.07 -10.36 30.10
C VAL A 67 6.60 -9.96 30.15
N ARG A 68 6.28 -8.86 30.86
CA ARG A 68 4.98 -8.17 30.89
C ARG A 68 5.13 -6.74 30.34
N PHE A 69 4.30 -6.36 29.36
CA PHE A 69 4.25 -5.02 28.77
C PHE A 69 2.88 -4.38 28.98
N ASN A 70 2.61 -3.84 30.17
CA ASN A 70 1.42 -3.02 30.40
C ASN A 70 1.79 -1.54 30.30
N VAL A 71 1.05 -0.81 29.45
CA VAL A 71 0.97 0.66 29.51
C VAL A 71 -0.44 1.00 29.99
N GLN A 72 -0.55 1.62 31.17
CA GLN A 72 -1.80 2.12 31.74
C GLN A 72 -2.20 3.43 31.03
N LEU A 73 -3.47 3.54 30.63
CA LEU A 73 -4.09 4.78 30.20
C LEU A 73 -5.37 5.00 31.02
N ASP A 74 -5.22 5.72 32.12
CA ASP A 74 -6.32 6.25 32.90
C ASP A 74 -6.78 7.60 32.32
N GLY A 75 -8.09 7.75 32.09
CA GLY A 75 -8.80 9.02 32.30
C GLY A 75 -8.98 9.99 31.12
N VAL A 76 -9.69 9.60 30.05
CA VAL A 76 -10.36 10.59 29.18
C VAL A 76 -11.84 10.68 29.50
N ARG A 77 -12.23 11.86 29.96
CA ARG A 77 -13.53 12.22 30.54
C ARG A 77 -14.52 12.63 29.45
N ALA A 78 -15.78 12.26 29.67
CA ALA A 78 -16.95 12.61 28.86
C ALA A 78 -17.06 14.12 28.56
N ALA A 79 -17.39 14.43 27.31
CA ALA A 79 -17.75 15.78 26.88
C ALA A 79 -19.07 16.22 27.54
N SER A 80 -19.08 17.45 28.04
CA SER A 80 -20.23 18.14 28.64
C SER A 80 -20.75 19.23 27.72
N GLY A 81 -22.07 19.25 27.50
CA GLY A 81 -22.83 20.44 27.14
C GLY A 81 -22.81 20.87 25.67
N GLY A 82 -23.82 20.42 24.92
CA GLY A 82 -24.30 21.08 23.70
C GLY A 82 -23.98 20.35 22.39
N GLU A 83 -24.97 19.58 21.90
CA GLU A 83 -25.20 19.20 20.49
C GLU A 83 -24.36 18.05 19.86
N PHE A 84 -24.88 17.14 19.00
CA PHE A 84 -26.16 17.05 18.27
C PHE A 84 -26.57 15.57 17.94
N VAL A 85 -27.87 15.23 18.06
CA VAL A 85 -28.89 14.84 17.04
C VAL A 85 -28.86 13.42 16.46
N SER A 86 -30.02 12.75 16.60
CA SER A 86 -30.62 11.95 15.53
C SER A 86 -32.15 12.15 15.49
N GLU A 87 -32.69 12.15 14.27
CA GLU A 87 -34.10 12.47 13.93
C GLU A 87 -35.11 11.46 14.50
N ARG A 88 -36.21 11.97 15.05
CA ARG A 88 -37.32 11.15 15.56
C ARG A 88 -38.37 10.96 14.47
N SER A 89 -38.25 9.91 13.68
CA SER A 89 -39.31 9.46 12.77
C SER A 89 -40.47 8.82 13.56
N LEU A 90 -41.70 9.19 13.18
CA LEU A 90 -42.98 8.74 13.78
C LEU A 90 -43.13 7.20 13.77
N PRO A 91 -43.85 6.60 14.73
CA PRO A 91 -43.90 5.15 14.89
C PRO A 91 -44.75 4.48 13.80
N ALA A 92 -44.09 3.63 13.01
CA ALA A 92 -44.74 2.63 12.19
C ALA A 92 -45.54 1.65 13.07
N SER A 93 -46.64 1.15 12.48
CA SER A 93 -47.65 0.27 13.07
C SER A 93 -47.13 -0.80 14.05
N ALA A 94 -47.96 -1.19 15.02
CA ALA A 94 -47.67 -2.15 16.10
C ALA A 94 -47.08 -3.52 15.67
N ILE A 95 -47.10 -3.84 14.38
CA ILE A 95 -46.46 -5.03 13.80
C ILE A 95 -44.94 -4.86 13.72
N GLU A 96 -44.43 -3.66 13.41
CA GLU A 96 -42.98 -3.38 13.44
C GLU A 96 -42.41 -3.34 14.86
N VAL A 97 -43.19 -2.93 15.86
CA VAL A 97 -42.70 -2.80 17.24
C VAL A 97 -42.36 -4.16 17.84
N VAL A 98 -43.22 -5.17 17.63
CA VAL A 98 -42.98 -6.53 18.14
C VAL A 98 -41.75 -7.17 17.46
N ASP A 99 -41.58 -6.94 16.16
CA ASP A 99 -40.45 -7.47 15.40
C ASP A 99 -39.13 -6.75 15.74
N ARG A 100 -39.17 -5.43 16.00
CA ARG A 100 -38.00 -4.68 16.52
C ARG A 100 -37.59 -5.14 17.92
N THR A 101 -38.54 -5.43 18.82
CA THR A 101 -38.20 -5.94 20.16
C THR A 101 -37.55 -7.31 20.10
N LYS A 102 -38.04 -8.21 19.24
CA LYS A 102 -37.42 -9.52 19.01
C LYS A 102 -36.04 -9.41 18.35
N ARG A 103 -35.88 -8.56 17.32
CA ARG A 103 -34.57 -8.30 16.69
C ARG A 103 -33.58 -7.69 17.67
N GLY A 104 -34.00 -6.74 18.50
CA GLY A 104 -33.16 -6.16 19.55
C GLY A 104 -32.68 -7.21 20.55
N ALA A 105 -33.58 -8.09 21.02
CA ALA A 105 -33.25 -9.17 21.93
C ALA A 105 -32.32 -10.22 21.31
N LEU A 106 -32.40 -10.47 20.00
CA LEU A 106 -31.51 -11.38 19.29
C LEU A 106 -30.18 -10.73 18.89
N SER A 107 -30.10 -9.41 18.76
CA SER A 107 -28.86 -8.72 18.38
C SER A 107 -27.77 -8.81 19.45
N GLN A 108 -28.15 -8.97 20.72
CA GLN A 108 -27.25 -9.02 21.87
C GLN A 108 -27.82 -9.97 22.92
N LEU A 109 -27.06 -11.02 23.23
CA LEU A 109 -27.37 -11.93 24.34
C LEU A 109 -27.05 -11.27 25.70
N PRO A 110 -27.76 -11.67 26.78
CA PRO A 110 -27.55 -11.08 28.10
C PRO A 110 -26.10 -11.24 28.59
N ALA A 111 -25.45 -10.14 28.97
CA ALA A 111 -24.05 -10.15 29.42
C ALA A 111 -23.79 -11.09 30.62
N ALA A 112 -24.78 -11.26 31.52
CA ALA A 112 -24.68 -12.16 32.66
C ALA A 112 -24.43 -13.62 32.28
N MET A 113 -24.85 -14.03 31.06
CA MET A 113 -24.60 -15.37 30.53
C MET A 113 -23.11 -15.62 30.27
N PHE A 114 -22.32 -14.57 30.04
CA PHE A 114 -20.90 -14.66 29.68
C PHE A 114 -19.95 -14.25 30.80
N ALA A 115 -20.45 -14.08 32.03
CA ALA A 115 -19.66 -13.58 33.17
C ALA A 115 -18.47 -14.49 33.53
N GLY A 116 -18.53 -15.78 33.22
CA GLY A 116 -17.45 -16.76 33.43
C GLY A 116 -16.57 -17.01 32.21
N VAL A 117 -16.78 -16.29 31.09
CA VAL A 117 -16.01 -16.48 29.86
C VAL A 117 -14.72 -15.68 29.92
N GLU A 118 -13.60 -16.33 29.62
CA GLU A 118 -12.26 -15.77 29.68
C GLU A 118 -11.62 -15.80 28.30
N ASP A 119 -11.01 -14.69 27.86
CA ASP A 119 -10.31 -14.65 26.57
C ASP A 119 -8.92 -15.32 26.67
N ASP A 120 -8.33 -15.60 25.51
CA ASP A 120 -6.95 -16.10 25.34
C ASP A 120 -6.67 -17.49 25.95
N THR A 121 -7.72 -18.24 26.28
CA THR A 121 -7.57 -19.62 26.74
C THR A 121 -7.63 -20.61 25.59
N LEU A 122 -6.96 -21.75 25.77
CA LEU A 122 -7.08 -22.89 24.86
C LEU A 122 -8.40 -23.62 25.15
N ASN A 123 -9.21 -23.81 24.11
CA ASN A 123 -10.52 -24.46 24.15
C ASN A 123 -11.58 -23.76 25.02
N ILE A 124 -12.79 -24.33 25.01
CA ILE A 124 -13.90 -23.97 25.90
C ILE A 124 -13.68 -24.62 27.26
N ARG A 125 -13.64 -23.80 28.32
CA ARG A 125 -13.42 -24.29 29.68
C ARG A 125 -14.72 -24.79 30.31
N ASN A 126 -14.62 -25.48 31.44
CA ASN A 126 -15.80 -26.06 32.10
C ASN A 126 -16.76 -24.97 32.66
N ASP A 127 -16.23 -23.83 33.10
CA ASP A 127 -16.95 -22.64 33.56
C ASP A 127 -17.68 -21.90 32.42
N GLU A 128 -17.19 -22.04 31.19
CA GLU A 128 -17.75 -21.40 29.98
C GLU A 128 -18.81 -22.25 29.28
N ARG A 129 -18.89 -23.53 29.65
CA ARG A 129 -19.61 -24.56 28.92
C ARG A 129 -21.12 -24.29 28.85
N ASP A 130 -21.70 -23.82 29.94
CA ASP A 130 -23.14 -23.52 29.97
C ASP A 130 -23.48 -22.37 29.02
N ALA A 131 -22.66 -21.31 29.02
CA ALA A 131 -22.79 -20.18 28.10
C ALA A 131 -22.64 -20.62 26.63
N TYR A 132 -21.64 -21.46 26.35
CA TYR A 132 -21.38 -22.02 25.02
C TYR A 132 -22.59 -22.82 24.51
N LEU A 133 -23.07 -23.79 25.30
CA LEU A 133 -24.18 -24.66 24.91
C LEU A 133 -25.50 -23.89 24.78
N GLN A 134 -25.79 -22.99 25.71
CA GLN A 134 -27.00 -22.18 25.63
C GLN A 134 -26.97 -21.21 24.44
N THR A 135 -25.80 -20.72 24.03
CA THR A 135 -25.69 -19.90 22.79
C THR A 135 -26.02 -20.73 21.56
N LEU A 136 -25.51 -21.97 21.48
CA LEU A 136 -25.85 -22.89 20.39
C LEU A 136 -27.34 -23.25 20.37
N ASP A 137 -27.95 -23.46 21.53
CA ASP A 137 -29.39 -23.75 21.64
C ASP A 137 -30.24 -22.55 21.16
N ILE A 138 -29.84 -21.32 21.49
CA ILE A 138 -30.50 -20.11 20.98
C ILE A 138 -30.36 -20.00 19.47
N LEU A 139 -29.17 -20.25 18.92
CA LEU A 139 -28.94 -20.23 17.47
C LEU A 139 -29.83 -21.25 16.76
N ARG A 140 -29.88 -22.50 17.25
CA ARG A 140 -30.73 -23.56 16.68
C ARG A 140 -32.21 -23.21 16.69
N ALA A 141 -32.70 -22.64 17.80
CA ALA A 141 -34.11 -22.27 17.96
C ALA A 141 -34.52 -21.03 17.15
N SER A 142 -33.55 -20.21 16.72
CA SER A 142 -33.79 -18.94 16.03
C SER A 142 -33.96 -19.12 14.52
N ASP A 143 -34.74 -18.27 13.87
CA ASP A 143 -34.90 -18.29 12.41
C ASP A 143 -33.73 -17.60 11.69
N ASP A 144 -33.28 -18.16 10.56
CA ASP A 144 -32.13 -17.65 9.80
C ASP A 144 -32.34 -16.24 9.25
N THR A 145 -33.55 -15.96 8.75
CA THR A 145 -33.87 -14.65 8.16
C THR A 145 -33.86 -13.56 9.22
N VAL A 146 -34.38 -13.88 10.41
CA VAL A 146 -34.37 -12.98 11.56
C VAL A 146 -32.95 -12.71 12.02
N LEU A 147 -32.11 -13.74 12.18
CA LEU A 147 -30.71 -13.57 12.58
C LEU A 147 -29.93 -12.71 11.58
N LYS A 148 -30.05 -12.99 10.27
CA LYS A 148 -29.36 -12.21 9.23
C LYS A 148 -29.75 -10.73 9.22
N SER A 149 -31.01 -10.43 9.55
CA SER A 149 -31.52 -9.05 9.62
C SER A 149 -31.14 -8.31 10.91
N ALA A 150 -30.87 -9.04 11.99
CA ALA A 150 -30.46 -8.48 13.28
C ALA A 150 -28.93 -8.36 13.44
N ALA A 151 -28.17 -9.07 12.60
CA ALA A 151 -26.71 -9.11 12.67
C ALA A 151 -26.05 -7.79 12.25
N ALA A 152 -25.03 -7.37 12.99
CA ALA A 152 -24.15 -6.27 12.57
C ALA A 152 -23.29 -6.72 11.37
N THR A 153 -23.19 -5.86 10.36
CA THR A 153 -22.51 -6.18 9.08
C THR A 153 -21.16 -5.49 8.90
N ASP A 154 -20.80 -4.59 9.80
CA ASP A 154 -19.68 -3.65 9.70
C ASP A 154 -18.59 -3.90 10.76
N VAL A 155 -18.51 -5.12 11.29
CA VAL A 155 -17.52 -5.46 12.32
C VAL A 155 -16.28 -6.06 11.67
N SER A 156 -15.18 -5.30 11.69
CA SER A 156 -13.91 -5.74 11.12
C SER A 156 -13.14 -6.67 12.06
N PHE A 157 -12.30 -7.54 11.49
CA PHE A 157 -11.44 -8.43 12.27
C PHE A 157 -10.60 -7.73 13.36
N PRO A 158 -9.90 -6.60 13.09
CA PRO A 158 -9.12 -5.91 14.14
C PRO A 158 -9.98 -5.47 15.33
N VAL A 159 -11.23 -5.04 15.07
CA VAL A 159 -12.17 -4.65 16.14
C VAL A 159 -12.56 -5.86 16.98
N LEU A 160 -12.85 -7.00 16.35
CA LEU A 160 -13.15 -8.24 17.07
C LEU A 160 -11.99 -8.71 17.95
N MET A 161 -10.76 -8.41 17.55
CA MET A 161 -9.56 -8.75 18.29
C MET A 161 -9.28 -7.79 19.46
N ILE A 162 -9.55 -6.50 19.30
CA ILE A 162 -9.26 -5.48 20.33
C ILE A 162 -10.41 -5.36 21.33
N GLU A 163 -11.65 -5.39 20.85
CA GLU A 163 -12.87 -5.10 21.63
C GLU A 163 -13.74 -6.34 21.85
N THR A 164 -13.12 -7.53 21.95
CA THR A 164 -13.85 -8.80 22.07
C THR A 164 -14.90 -8.79 23.21
N ASP A 165 -14.57 -8.19 24.35
CA ASP A 165 -15.48 -8.07 25.50
C ASP A 165 -16.73 -7.25 25.16
N HIS A 166 -16.57 -6.13 24.45
CA HIS A 166 -17.69 -5.30 24.00
C HIS A 166 -18.58 -6.03 22.99
N TYR A 167 -17.99 -6.88 22.15
CA TYR A 167 -18.73 -7.65 21.15
C TYR A 167 -19.26 -8.98 21.66
N ARG A 168 -18.92 -9.39 22.89
CA ARG A 168 -19.32 -10.68 23.41
C ARG A 168 -20.84 -10.80 23.48
N GLY A 169 -21.36 -11.90 22.94
CA GLY A 169 -22.79 -12.13 22.81
C GLY A 169 -23.49 -11.24 21.76
N ARG A 170 -22.77 -10.44 20.96
CA ARG A 170 -23.33 -9.67 19.85
C ARG A 170 -23.44 -10.54 18.61
N LEU A 171 -24.58 -10.41 17.94
CA LEU A 171 -24.82 -11.06 16.67
C LEU A 171 -24.12 -10.29 15.55
N ILE A 172 -23.21 -10.96 14.86
CA ILE A 172 -22.43 -10.41 13.76
C ILE A 172 -22.54 -11.28 12.52
N ARG A 173 -22.25 -10.67 11.39
CA ARG A 173 -22.07 -11.35 10.11
C ARG A 173 -20.58 -11.43 9.80
N VAL A 174 -20.10 -12.64 9.58
CA VAL A 174 -18.73 -12.92 9.16
C VAL A 174 -18.76 -13.37 7.72
N SER A 175 -17.96 -12.71 6.89
CA SER A 175 -17.77 -13.11 5.48
C SER A 175 -16.30 -13.19 5.16
N GLY A 176 -15.91 -14.22 4.42
CA GLY A 176 -14.52 -14.43 4.04
C GLY A 176 -14.32 -15.78 3.39
N THR A 177 -13.06 -16.16 3.24
CA THR A 177 -12.68 -17.41 2.57
C THR A 177 -12.40 -18.48 3.62
N ALA A 178 -13.24 -19.52 3.68
CA ALA A 178 -13.04 -20.68 4.53
C ALA A 178 -11.94 -21.59 3.93
N ARG A 179 -10.92 -21.92 4.74
CA ARG A 179 -9.82 -22.82 4.34
C ARG A 179 -9.84 -24.17 5.04
N ARG A 180 -10.66 -24.31 6.08
CA ARG A 180 -10.90 -25.58 6.80
C ARG A 180 -12.35 -25.62 7.20
N ILE A 181 -13.00 -26.74 6.92
CA ILE A 181 -14.38 -27.04 7.29
C ILE A 181 -14.40 -28.48 7.74
N ALA A 182 -14.31 -28.74 9.03
CA ALA A 182 -14.25 -30.10 9.58
C ALA A 182 -15.47 -30.39 10.45
N PRO A 183 -15.94 -31.64 10.54
CA PRO A 183 -16.93 -31.99 11.55
C PRO A 183 -16.36 -31.78 12.95
N PHE A 184 -17.05 -31.02 13.79
CA PHE A 184 -16.65 -30.80 15.17
C PHE A 184 -17.29 -31.85 16.07
N LYS A 185 -16.46 -32.61 16.78
CA LYS A 185 -16.93 -33.64 17.71
C LYS A 185 -17.13 -33.01 19.10
N LEU A 186 -18.38 -33.00 19.54
CA LEU A 186 -18.75 -32.66 20.92
C LEU A 186 -18.23 -33.72 21.92
N ARG A 187 -18.08 -33.32 23.18
CA ARG A 187 -17.77 -34.27 24.26
C ARG A 187 -18.96 -35.22 24.44
N ASP A 188 -18.72 -36.44 24.89
CA ASP A 188 -19.79 -37.45 25.00
C ASP A 188 -20.97 -36.96 25.85
N SER A 189 -20.70 -36.26 26.96
CA SER A 189 -21.74 -35.65 27.82
C SER A 189 -22.52 -34.49 27.17
N GLU A 190 -22.02 -33.91 26.07
CA GLU A 190 -22.71 -32.85 25.30
C GLU A 190 -23.49 -33.44 24.13
N ALA A 191 -22.98 -34.53 23.54
CA ALA A 191 -23.66 -35.27 22.49
C ALA A 191 -25.01 -35.85 22.94
N GLU A 192 -25.18 -36.12 24.24
CA GLU A 192 -26.48 -36.48 24.82
C GLU A 192 -27.50 -35.33 24.77
N ARG A 193 -27.03 -34.08 24.79
CA ARG A 193 -27.87 -32.87 24.78
C ARG A 193 -28.20 -32.42 23.35
N THR A 194 -27.41 -32.82 22.36
CA THR A 194 -27.65 -32.48 20.95
C THR A 194 -27.20 -33.59 20.01
N THR A 195 -28.12 -34.04 19.16
CA THR A 195 -27.85 -35.01 18.09
C THR A 195 -27.35 -34.37 16.79
N GLU A 196 -27.42 -33.03 16.68
CA GLU A 196 -26.97 -32.30 15.51
C GLU A 196 -25.44 -32.15 15.47
N GLN A 197 -24.87 -32.41 14.29
CA GLN A 197 -23.45 -32.28 14.04
C GLN A 197 -23.04 -30.81 13.97
N LEU A 198 -21.97 -30.46 14.70
CA LEU A 198 -21.34 -29.14 14.61
C LEU A 198 -20.22 -29.17 13.56
N PHE A 199 -19.85 -27.99 13.07
CA PHE A 199 -18.77 -27.81 12.11
C PHE A 199 -17.72 -26.82 12.65
N ASP A 200 -16.45 -27.22 12.62
CA ASP A 200 -15.26 -26.42 12.91
C ASP A 200 -14.79 -25.75 11.63
N VAL A 201 -14.91 -24.43 11.55
CA VAL A 201 -14.64 -23.66 10.33
C VAL A 201 -13.67 -22.52 10.58
N TRP A 202 -12.67 -22.42 9.71
CA TRP A 202 -11.60 -21.42 9.80
C TRP A 202 -11.67 -20.49 8.60
N VAL A 203 -11.98 -19.23 8.88
CA VAL A 203 -12.34 -18.23 7.86
C VAL A 203 -11.33 -17.11 7.85
N PHE A 204 -10.86 -16.74 6.66
CA PHE A 204 -9.94 -15.63 6.47
C PHE A 204 -10.73 -14.47 5.87
N THR A 205 -10.91 -13.41 6.65
CA THR A 205 -11.53 -12.16 6.18
C THR A 205 -10.52 -11.36 5.36
N PRO A 206 -10.96 -10.49 4.44
CA PRO A 206 -10.05 -9.67 3.63
C PRO A 206 -9.03 -8.87 4.46
N GLU A 207 -9.43 -8.42 5.64
CA GLU A 207 -8.63 -7.61 6.55
C GLU A 207 -7.78 -8.41 7.56
N SER A 208 -8.02 -9.72 7.72
CA SER A 208 -7.34 -10.50 8.77
C SER A 208 -5.95 -11.02 8.38
N GLY A 209 -5.57 -10.88 7.10
CA GLY A 209 -4.30 -11.35 6.56
C GLY A 209 -4.15 -12.86 6.74
N ASN A 210 -3.20 -13.27 7.58
CA ASN A 210 -2.94 -14.68 7.89
C ASN A 210 -3.61 -15.18 9.18
N ASN A 211 -4.43 -14.34 9.83
CA ASN A 211 -5.15 -14.73 11.03
C ASN A 211 -6.59 -15.12 10.68
N PRO A 212 -7.10 -16.23 11.21
CA PRO A 212 -8.45 -16.68 10.96
C PRO A 212 -9.45 -16.09 11.98
N VAL A 213 -10.70 -16.03 11.57
CA VAL A 213 -11.87 -16.08 12.45
C VAL A 213 -12.23 -17.55 12.63
N HIS A 214 -12.37 -17.99 13.88
CA HIS A 214 -12.77 -19.35 14.21
C HIS A 214 -14.29 -19.41 14.35
N LEU A 215 -14.96 -20.22 13.54
CA LEU A 215 -16.40 -20.42 13.59
C LEU A 215 -16.71 -21.84 14.08
N ILE A 216 -17.65 -21.95 15.01
CA ILE A 216 -18.35 -23.22 15.27
C ILE A 216 -19.79 -23.07 14.81
N ALA A 217 -20.17 -23.81 13.77
CA ALA A 217 -21.49 -23.70 13.16
C ALA A 217 -22.40 -24.90 13.49
N THR A 218 -23.70 -24.65 13.63
CA THR A 218 -24.71 -25.70 13.85
C THR A 218 -25.19 -26.37 12.56
N GLY A 219 -24.92 -25.76 11.40
CA GLY A 219 -25.35 -26.27 10.11
C GLY A 219 -24.48 -25.76 8.96
N LEU A 220 -24.52 -26.51 7.86
CA LEU A 220 -23.76 -26.25 6.64
C LEU A 220 -24.71 -26.35 5.43
N ALA A 221 -24.65 -25.39 4.52
CA ALA A 221 -25.36 -25.49 3.25
C ALA A 221 -24.88 -26.70 2.43
N SER A 222 -25.79 -27.37 1.73
CA SER A 222 -25.54 -28.67 1.09
C SER A 222 -24.48 -28.67 -0.01
N ASP A 223 -24.12 -27.50 -0.53
CA ASP A 223 -23.16 -27.32 -1.62
C ASP A 223 -21.72 -27.06 -1.14
N ILE A 224 -21.48 -27.04 0.17
CA ILE A 224 -20.16 -26.73 0.75
C ILE A 224 -19.42 -28.05 1.07
N PRO A 225 -18.24 -28.28 0.47
CA PRO A 225 -17.43 -29.44 0.77
C PRO A 225 -16.82 -29.34 2.17
N VAL A 226 -16.74 -30.49 2.85
CA VAL A 226 -16.14 -30.66 4.17
C VAL A 226 -14.73 -31.25 3.98
N GLY A 227 -13.73 -30.66 4.63
CA GLY A 227 -12.36 -31.12 4.65
C GLY A 227 -11.46 -30.34 5.60
N GLU A 228 -10.41 -31.01 6.10
CA GLU A 228 -9.35 -30.43 6.93
C GLU A 228 -8.55 -29.33 6.21
N SER A 229 -8.53 -29.39 4.88
CA SER A 229 -7.97 -28.36 4.00
C SER A 229 -8.86 -28.22 2.77
N VAL A 230 -9.42 -27.03 2.59
CA VAL A 230 -10.29 -26.67 1.47
C VAL A 230 -9.45 -25.86 0.49
N GLY A 231 -8.61 -26.54 -0.31
CA GLY A 231 -7.78 -26.02 -1.42
C GLY A 231 -7.60 -24.50 -1.53
N ASP A 232 -8.15 -23.91 -2.61
CA ASP A 232 -8.11 -22.46 -2.89
C ASP A 232 -8.99 -21.62 -1.94
N GLY A 233 -9.65 -22.28 -0.99
CA GLY A 233 -10.63 -21.70 -0.10
C GLY A 233 -12.00 -21.52 -0.75
N ILE A 234 -13.04 -21.38 0.07
CA ILE A 234 -14.41 -21.16 -0.39
C ILE A 234 -14.95 -19.91 0.26
N ASP A 235 -15.45 -18.98 -0.55
CA ASP A 235 -16.11 -17.79 -0.03
C ASP A 235 -17.43 -18.17 0.63
N ILE A 236 -17.52 -17.84 1.90
CA ILE A 236 -18.67 -18.13 2.74
C ILE A 236 -19.16 -16.87 3.45
N GLU A 237 -20.39 -16.97 3.93
CA GLU A 237 -21.00 -16.04 4.85
C GLU A 237 -21.66 -16.82 5.99
N ALA A 238 -21.50 -16.34 7.21
CA ALA A 238 -22.09 -16.93 8.40
C ALA A 238 -22.58 -15.85 9.33
N VAL A 239 -23.66 -16.11 10.05
CA VAL A 239 -24.21 -15.23 11.09
C VAL A 239 -24.14 -15.94 12.42
N GLY A 240 -23.60 -15.24 13.43
CA GLY A 240 -23.29 -15.84 14.72
C GLY A 240 -22.96 -14.85 15.81
N TYR A 241 -22.93 -15.35 17.05
CA TYR A 241 -22.57 -14.58 18.22
C TYR A 241 -21.08 -14.66 18.50
N VAL A 242 -20.43 -13.51 18.72
CA VAL A 242 -19.04 -13.49 19.19
C VAL A 242 -19.00 -14.06 20.61
N PHE A 243 -18.18 -15.08 20.83
CA PHE A 243 -18.12 -15.78 22.10
C PHE A 243 -16.93 -15.33 22.94
N LYS A 244 -15.72 -15.40 22.37
CA LYS A 244 -14.47 -15.05 23.04
C LYS A 244 -13.34 -14.94 22.02
N ARG A 245 -12.17 -14.54 22.46
CA ARG A 245 -10.92 -14.74 21.73
C ARG A 245 -10.31 -16.06 22.22
N GLN A 246 -10.19 -17.04 21.31
CA GLN A 246 -9.74 -18.38 21.64
C GLN A 246 -8.32 -18.60 21.14
N GLY A 247 -7.49 -19.20 22.00
CA GLY A 247 -6.16 -19.65 21.64
C GLY A 247 -6.19 -20.91 20.77
N TYR A 248 -5.28 -21.00 19.81
CA TYR A 248 -5.09 -22.16 18.96
C TYR A 248 -3.62 -22.40 18.63
N ALA A 249 -3.29 -23.65 18.32
CA ALA A 249 -1.96 -24.04 17.88
C ALA A 249 -1.85 -23.93 16.35
N SER A 250 -0.80 -23.27 15.88
CA SER A 250 -0.40 -23.22 14.48
C SER A 250 1.06 -23.68 14.33
N ASN A 251 1.53 -23.86 13.10
CA ASN A 251 2.94 -24.17 12.83
C ASN A 251 3.90 -23.09 13.36
N GLY A 252 3.42 -21.85 13.57
CA GLY A 252 4.17 -20.72 14.11
C GLY A 252 4.08 -20.56 15.64
N GLY A 253 3.42 -21.48 16.34
CA GLY A 253 3.22 -21.44 17.79
C GLY A 253 1.76 -21.22 18.18
N LEU A 254 1.56 -20.66 19.38
CA LEU A 254 0.23 -20.34 19.88
C LEU A 254 -0.21 -18.98 19.34
N HIS A 255 -1.40 -18.96 18.74
CA HIS A 255 -2.05 -17.76 18.25
C HIS A 255 -3.44 -17.65 18.86
N VAL A 256 -4.10 -16.53 18.62
CA VAL A 256 -5.44 -16.26 19.08
C VAL A 256 -6.32 -15.82 17.92
N ALA A 257 -7.57 -16.26 17.93
CA ALA A 257 -8.58 -15.93 16.92
C ALA A 257 -9.90 -15.58 17.62
N PRO A 258 -10.73 -14.70 17.04
CA PRO A 258 -12.07 -14.50 17.54
C PRO A 258 -12.89 -15.76 17.24
N LEU A 259 -13.50 -16.32 18.27
CA LEU A 259 -14.45 -17.43 18.19
C LEU A 259 -15.86 -16.87 18.06
N VAL A 260 -16.56 -17.30 17.01
CA VAL A 260 -17.96 -16.95 16.75
C VAL A 260 -18.77 -18.24 16.66
N LEU A 261 -19.87 -18.31 17.40
CA LEU A 261 -20.82 -19.41 17.32
C LEU A 261 -21.87 -19.06 16.29
N ALA A 262 -21.92 -19.80 15.19
CA ALA A 262 -22.75 -19.50 14.04
C ALA A 262 -23.89 -20.51 13.88
N LYS A 263 -24.96 -20.07 13.23
CA LYS A 263 -26.07 -20.97 12.94
C LYS A 263 -25.79 -21.80 11.69
N THR A 264 -25.81 -21.15 10.53
CA THR A 264 -25.63 -21.80 9.23
C THR A 264 -24.55 -21.09 8.44
N ILE A 265 -23.71 -21.89 7.79
CA ILE A 265 -22.70 -21.40 6.84
C ILE A 265 -23.27 -21.52 5.44
N GLU A 266 -23.27 -20.41 4.72
CA GLU A 266 -23.75 -20.32 3.34
C GLU A 266 -22.60 -19.95 2.41
N ARG A 267 -22.66 -20.45 1.18
CA ARG A 267 -21.71 -20.06 0.16
C ARG A 267 -22.03 -18.65 -0.32
N ARG A 268 -21.04 -17.77 -0.30
CA ARG A 268 -21.20 -16.45 -0.89
C ARG A 268 -21.14 -16.59 -2.42
N PRO A 269 -22.13 -16.08 -3.17
CA PRO A 269 -22.03 -16.07 -4.62
C PRO A 269 -20.80 -15.23 -5.00
N ALA A 270 -19.93 -15.79 -5.84
CA ALA A 270 -18.76 -15.08 -6.33
C ALA A 270 -19.22 -13.73 -6.89
N PRO A 271 -18.58 -12.61 -6.51
CA PRO A 271 -18.93 -11.33 -7.09
C PRO A 271 -18.82 -11.49 -8.60
N VAL A 272 -19.93 -11.22 -9.31
CA VAL A 272 -19.93 -11.23 -10.78
C VAL A 272 -18.84 -10.25 -11.17
N ALA A 273 -17.71 -10.78 -11.64
CA ALA A 273 -16.60 -9.96 -12.06
C ALA A 273 -17.15 -9.07 -13.16
N THR A 274 -17.44 -7.81 -12.84
CA THR A 274 -17.64 -6.79 -13.86
C THR A 274 -16.36 -6.84 -14.68
N PRO A 275 -16.42 -7.19 -15.97
CA PRO A 275 -15.23 -7.24 -16.80
C PRO A 275 -14.58 -5.88 -16.66
N ILE A 276 -13.46 -5.81 -15.95
CA ILE A 276 -12.63 -4.61 -15.96
C ILE A 276 -12.17 -4.61 -17.42
N GLU A 277 -12.74 -3.73 -18.23
CA GLU A 277 -12.23 -3.49 -19.58
C GLU A 277 -10.76 -3.13 -19.39
N ARG A 278 -9.88 -4.10 -19.66
CA ARG A 278 -8.45 -3.87 -19.66
C ARG A 278 -8.21 -2.91 -20.80
N PHE A 279 -8.15 -1.62 -20.50
CA PHE A 279 -7.66 -0.63 -21.43
C PHE A 279 -6.25 -1.06 -21.79
N ASP A 280 -6.09 -1.55 -23.02
CA ASP A 280 -4.79 -1.89 -23.56
C ASP A 280 -4.01 -0.58 -23.76
N ILE A 281 -3.18 -0.24 -22.76
CA ILE A 281 -2.35 0.96 -22.77
C ILE A 281 -1.10 0.79 -23.65
N THR A 282 -0.78 -0.44 -24.06
CA THR A 282 0.41 -0.76 -24.86
C THR A 282 0.53 0.08 -26.14
N PRO A 283 -0.49 0.28 -26.98
CA PRO A 283 -0.38 1.13 -28.17
C PRO A 283 -0.04 2.60 -27.83
N TYR A 284 -0.54 3.12 -26.70
CA TYR A 284 -0.26 4.49 -26.27
C TYR A 284 1.17 4.65 -25.78
N VAL A 285 1.68 3.69 -25.01
CA VAL A 285 3.08 3.66 -24.56
C VAL A 285 4.03 3.55 -25.75
N VAL A 286 3.75 2.65 -26.70
CA VAL A 286 4.55 2.50 -27.93
C VAL A 286 4.52 3.79 -28.75
N GLY A 287 3.34 4.39 -28.93
CA GLY A 287 3.19 5.67 -29.63
C GLY A 287 3.99 6.80 -28.99
N PHE A 288 3.95 6.90 -27.66
CA PHE A 288 4.71 7.90 -26.91
C PHE A 288 6.23 7.74 -27.10
N VAL A 289 6.74 6.52 -27.01
CA VAL A 289 8.18 6.23 -27.22
C VAL A 289 8.62 6.59 -28.64
N VAL A 290 7.82 6.28 -29.66
CA VAL A 290 8.13 6.62 -31.06
C VAL A 290 8.19 8.13 -31.26
N VAL A 291 7.22 8.88 -30.70
CA VAL A 291 7.20 10.35 -30.78
C VAL A 291 8.39 10.97 -30.05
N ALA A 292 8.77 10.43 -28.89
CA ALA A 292 9.93 10.89 -28.14
C ALA A 292 11.24 10.68 -28.93
N LEU A 293 11.44 9.50 -29.52
CA LEU A 293 12.61 9.18 -30.34
C LEU A 293 12.68 10.05 -31.61
N LEU A 294 11.56 10.26 -32.30
CA LEU A 294 11.51 11.17 -33.46
C LEU A 294 11.86 12.60 -33.07
N SER A 295 11.38 13.07 -31.92
CA SER A 295 11.69 14.41 -31.42
C SER A 295 13.19 14.58 -31.14
N ILE A 296 13.82 13.57 -30.53
CA ILE A 296 15.28 13.55 -30.29
C ILE A 296 16.04 13.53 -31.63
N ALA A 297 15.62 12.71 -32.59
CA ALA A 297 16.27 12.63 -33.89
C ALA A 297 16.21 13.96 -34.66
N VAL A 298 15.05 14.60 -34.70
CA VAL A 298 14.86 15.94 -35.30
C VAL A 298 15.73 16.98 -34.58
N PHE A 299 15.80 16.91 -33.25
CA PHE A 299 16.63 17.80 -32.46
C PHE A 299 18.12 17.67 -32.80
N LEU A 300 18.65 16.44 -32.82
CA LEU A 300 20.04 16.17 -33.19
C LEU A 300 20.36 16.58 -34.62
N TRP A 301 19.45 16.33 -35.56
CA TRP A 301 19.60 16.75 -36.96
C TRP A 301 19.70 18.28 -37.08
N ARG A 302 18.85 19.01 -36.35
CA ARG A 302 18.87 20.48 -36.36
C ARG A 302 20.17 21.03 -35.77
N PHE A 303 20.66 20.44 -34.68
CA PHE A 303 21.90 20.85 -34.04
C PHE A 303 23.10 20.66 -34.98
N ARG A 304 23.19 19.50 -35.63
CA ARG A 304 24.26 19.19 -36.59
C ARG A 304 24.19 20.07 -37.84
N SER A 305 23.01 20.52 -38.25
CA SER A 305 22.86 21.45 -39.37
C SER A 305 23.31 22.88 -39.04
N GLU A 306 23.23 23.30 -37.78
CA GLU A 306 23.71 24.61 -37.35
C GLU A 306 25.24 24.63 -37.26
N ASP A 307 25.87 23.57 -36.75
CA ASP A 307 27.33 23.44 -36.70
C ASP A 307 27.99 23.52 -38.08
N ARG A 308 27.39 22.87 -39.09
CA ARG A 308 27.91 22.90 -40.47
C ARG A 308 27.95 24.32 -41.06
N LYS A 309 27.00 25.18 -40.69
CA LYS A 309 27.00 26.58 -41.15
C LYS A 309 28.02 27.42 -40.40
N PHE A 310 28.23 27.13 -39.12
CA PHE A 310 29.22 27.81 -38.30
C PHE A 310 30.64 27.48 -38.77
N GLU A 311 30.94 26.22 -39.07
CA GLU A 311 32.25 25.83 -39.66
C GLU A 311 32.51 26.57 -40.98
N GLN A 312 31.51 26.69 -41.86
CA GLN A 312 31.67 27.42 -43.13
C GLN A 312 31.96 28.91 -42.89
N GLU A 313 31.18 29.58 -42.03
CA GLU A 313 31.39 31.00 -41.73
C GLU A 313 32.72 31.27 -40.99
N HIS A 314 33.17 30.35 -40.12
CA HIS A 314 34.42 30.51 -39.38
C HIS A 314 35.65 30.20 -40.23
N ILE A 315 35.56 29.18 -41.10
CA ILE A 315 36.63 28.85 -42.05
C ILE A 315 36.74 29.96 -43.09
N GLU A 316 35.64 30.52 -43.59
CA GLU A 316 35.71 31.68 -44.50
C GLU A 316 36.41 32.85 -43.81
N ARG A 317 36.07 33.19 -42.56
CA ARG A 317 36.73 34.27 -41.82
C ARG A 317 38.21 34.02 -41.53
N LEU A 318 38.60 32.78 -41.28
CA LEU A 318 40.01 32.42 -41.03
C LEU A 318 40.82 32.29 -42.32
N THR A 319 40.18 31.95 -43.45
CA THR A 319 40.84 31.86 -44.76
C THR A 319 40.86 33.20 -45.49
N THR A 320 39.93 34.11 -45.20
CA THR A 320 40.06 35.55 -45.49
C THR A 320 40.83 36.25 -44.38
N ALA A 321 42.04 35.79 -44.05
CA ALA A 321 43.01 36.71 -43.47
C ALA A 321 43.14 37.85 -44.48
N SER A 322 42.85 39.09 -44.06
CA SER A 322 42.81 40.20 -45.02
C SER A 322 44.19 40.31 -45.67
N GLU A 323 44.27 40.63 -46.96
CA GLU A 323 45.57 40.85 -47.60
C GLU A 323 46.39 41.91 -46.83
N GLU A 324 45.74 42.86 -46.16
CA GLU A 324 46.38 43.83 -45.25
C GLU A 324 46.98 43.19 -43.98
N GLU A 325 46.32 42.19 -43.38
CA GLU A 325 46.87 41.44 -42.24
C GLU A 325 48.07 40.60 -42.66
N LEU A 326 48.00 39.95 -43.83
CA LEU A 326 49.13 39.21 -44.41
C LEU A 326 50.30 40.12 -44.82
N ASP A 327 50.02 41.33 -45.30
CA ASP A 327 51.06 42.33 -45.61
C ASP A 327 51.68 42.91 -44.33
N SER A 328 50.89 43.11 -43.27
CA SER A 328 51.42 43.54 -41.96
C SER A 328 52.35 42.49 -41.33
N LEU A 329 52.13 41.20 -41.63
CA LEU A 329 52.99 40.10 -41.21
C LEU A 329 54.28 40.00 -42.03
N ARG A 330 54.36 40.60 -43.23
CA ARG A 330 55.60 40.65 -44.02
C ARG A 330 56.64 41.60 -43.46
N ASP A 331 56.20 42.68 -42.82
CA ASP A 331 57.07 43.69 -42.22
C ASP A 331 57.50 43.34 -40.79
N ILE A 332 57.00 42.23 -40.22
CA ILE A 332 57.50 41.76 -38.93
C ILE A 332 58.93 41.22 -39.13
N PRO A 333 59.93 41.79 -38.44
CA PRO A 333 61.29 41.29 -38.51
C PRO A 333 61.28 39.82 -38.11
N GLN A 334 61.67 38.95 -39.04
CA GLN A 334 61.85 37.54 -38.73
C GLN A 334 63.13 37.42 -37.90
N GLU A 335 63.04 37.63 -36.59
CA GLU A 335 64.09 37.18 -35.68
C GLU A 335 64.14 35.65 -35.80
N SER A 336 65.29 35.13 -36.21
CA SER A 336 65.47 33.69 -36.28
C SER A 336 65.31 33.10 -34.86
N PRO A 337 64.80 31.87 -34.71
CA PRO A 337 64.67 31.23 -33.40
C PRO A 337 65.98 31.24 -32.60
N GLU A 338 67.12 31.20 -33.29
CA GLU A 338 68.46 31.27 -32.69
C GLU A 338 68.76 32.66 -32.11
N GLU A 339 68.43 33.74 -32.82
CA GLU A 339 68.61 35.12 -32.33
C GLU A 339 67.71 35.41 -31.14
N PHE A 340 66.47 34.94 -31.17
CA PHE A 340 65.52 35.09 -30.06
C PHE A 340 66.03 34.36 -28.81
N LEU A 341 66.52 33.12 -28.95
CA LEU A 341 67.11 32.36 -27.85
C LEU A 341 68.39 33.02 -27.32
N ALA A 342 69.26 33.54 -28.19
CA ALA A 342 70.46 34.25 -27.80
C ALA A 342 70.14 35.54 -27.01
N LYS A 343 69.09 36.27 -27.42
CA LYS A 343 68.60 37.48 -26.74
C LYS A 343 68.11 37.18 -25.33
N ILE A 344 67.28 36.15 -25.16
CA ILE A 344 66.82 35.71 -23.83
C ILE A 344 68.00 35.30 -22.95
N GLN A 345 68.97 34.57 -23.49
CA GLN A 345 70.14 34.15 -22.73
C GLN A 345 70.98 35.37 -22.28
N SER A 346 71.16 36.37 -23.15
CA SER A 346 71.87 37.60 -22.80
C SER A 346 71.15 38.44 -21.73
N GLU A 347 69.81 38.53 -21.78
CA GLU A 347 69.01 39.25 -20.77
C GLU A 347 69.11 38.57 -19.40
N GLN A 348 69.05 37.22 -19.34
CA GLN A 348 69.21 36.49 -18.09
C GLN A 348 70.63 36.63 -17.49
N THR A 349 71.65 36.81 -18.33
CA THR A 349 73.02 36.99 -17.83
C THR A 349 73.25 38.41 -17.30
N SER A 350 72.56 39.41 -17.88
CA SER A 350 72.63 40.81 -17.43
C SER A 350 71.89 41.08 -16.11
N GLU A 351 70.87 40.28 -15.76
CA GLU A 351 70.11 40.44 -14.50
C GLU A 351 70.84 39.83 -13.29
N ALA A 352 71.81 38.93 -13.52
CA ALA A 352 72.59 38.27 -12.47
C ALA A 352 73.73 39.12 -11.87
N ASP A 353 74.07 40.26 -12.48
CA ASP A 353 75.22 41.09 -12.10
C ASP A 353 74.84 42.35 -11.30
N LEU A 354 73.59 42.43 -10.81
CA LEU A 354 73.17 43.49 -9.90
C LEU A 354 73.67 43.19 -8.47
N PRO A 355 74.51 44.05 -7.86
CA PRO A 355 75.02 43.82 -6.52
C PRO A 355 73.86 43.86 -5.51
N ARG A 356 73.67 42.75 -4.79
CA ARG A 356 72.75 42.69 -3.65
C ARG A 356 73.29 43.59 -2.53
N THR A 357 72.74 44.80 -2.42
CA THR A 357 72.92 45.71 -1.27
C THR A 357 72.14 45.27 -0.06
#